data_AF-A0A359H7X2-F1
#
_entry.id   AF-A0A359H7X2-F1
#
_cell.length_a   1.000
_cell.length_b   1.000
_cell.length_c   1.000
_cell.angle_alpha   90.00
_cell.angle_beta   90.00
_cell.angle_gamma   90.00
#
_symmetry.space_group_name_H-M   'P 1'
#
loop_
_entity.id
_entity.type
_entity.pdbx_description
1 polymer ?
#
loop_
_entity_poly.entity_id
_entity_poly.type
_entity_poly.pdbx_seq_one_letter_code
_entity_poly.pdbx_strand_id
1 'polypeptide(L)'
;MPETRMLHIRFPAGVVEQMAAHLKSRGVNRNSFIVNAVAEKLRREMQVKSFIETRGVLEPEDAPEWSSNTGAEWVEKIREKDRVSPWDI
;
A
#
# COMPACT_ATOMS: atom_id res chain seq x y z
N MET A 1 -20.20 11.70 -13.62
CA MET A 1 -19.83 10.57 -12.72
C MET A 1 -18.85 9.69 -13.47
N PRO A 2 -17.79 9.17 -12.85
CA PRO A 2 -16.91 8.22 -13.53
C PRO A 2 -17.74 7.04 -14.04
N GLU A 3 -17.42 6.52 -15.22
CA GLU A 3 -18.10 5.35 -15.77
C GLU A 3 -17.93 4.16 -14.82
N THR A 4 -19.04 3.66 -14.29
CA THR A 4 -19.05 2.46 -13.43
C THR A 4 -19.56 1.27 -14.22
N ARG A 5 -18.96 0.10 -14.02
CA ARG A 5 -19.39 -1.18 -14.61
C ARG A 5 -19.82 -2.13 -13.50
N MET A 6 -20.96 -2.80 -13.69
CA MET A 6 -21.45 -3.80 -12.74
C MET A 6 -20.66 -5.11 -12.92
N LEU A 7 -20.21 -5.68 -11.80
CA LEU A 7 -19.50 -6.95 -11.77
C LEU A 7 -20.24 -7.93 -10.87
N HIS A 8 -20.65 -9.08 -11.41
CA HIS A 8 -21.30 -10.12 -10.63
C HIS A 8 -20.26 -11.07 -10.02
N ILE A 9 -20.12 -11.04 -8.69
CA ILE A 9 -19.12 -11.80 -7.94
C ILE A 9 -19.82 -12.72 -6.94
N ARG A 10 -19.46 -14.00 -6.93
CA ARG A 10 -19.92 -14.94 -5.89
C ARG A 10 -18.99 -14.88 -4.69
N PHE A 11 -19.58 -14.71 -3.51
CA PHE A 11 -18.87 -14.74 -2.23
C PHE A 11 -19.23 -16.02 -1.45
N PRO A 12 -18.29 -16.61 -0.69
CA PRO A 12 -18.62 -17.65 0.27
C PRO A 12 -19.61 -17.12 1.31
N ALA A 13 -20.64 -17.91 1.64
CA ALA A 13 -21.72 -17.48 2.53
C ALA A 13 -21.21 -16.98 3.90
N GLY A 14 -20.29 -17.74 4.53
CA GLY A 14 -19.71 -17.35 5.81
C GLY A 14 -18.93 -16.03 5.77
N VAL A 15 -18.33 -15.68 4.63
CA VAL A 15 -17.64 -14.38 4.46
C VAL A 15 -18.67 -13.25 4.36
N VAL A 16 -19.79 -13.48 3.68
CA VAL A 16 -20.88 -12.50 3.59
C VAL A 16 -21.47 -12.22 4.97
N GLU A 17 -21.69 -13.26 5.78
CA GLU A 17 -22.21 -13.14 7.14
C GLU A 17 -21.26 -12.37 8.06
N GLN A 18 -19.97 -12.74 8.06
CA GLN A 18 -18.94 -12.04 8.84
C GLN A 18 -18.83 -10.57 8.44
N MET A 19 -18.80 -10.28 7.13
CA MET A 19 -18.77 -8.92 6.62
C MET A 19 -20.03 -8.14 7.04
N ALA A 20 -21.22 -8.75 6.92
CA ALA A 20 -22.46 -8.08 7.31
C ALA A 20 -22.49 -7.73 8.81
N ALA A 21 -22.06 -8.65 9.68
CA ALA A 21 -21.94 -8.39 11.11
C ALA A 21 -20.94 -7.26 11.40
N HIS A 22 -19.77 -7.30 10.77
CA HIS A 22 -18.73 -6.27 10.92
C HIS A 22 -19.23 -4.88 10.48
N LEU A 23 -19.88 -4.78 9.32
CA LEU A 23 -20.37 -3.52 8.79
C LEU A 23 -21.53 -2.95 9.58
N LYS A 24 -22.44 -3.81 10.07
CA LYS A 24 -23.56 -3.40 10.92
C LYS A 24 -23.09 -2.66 12.16
N SER A 25 -21.99 -3.13 12.78
CA SER A 25 -21.43 -2.49 13.97
C SER A 25 -20.83 -1.09 13.72
N ARG A 26 -20.54 -0.75 12.45
CA ARG A 26 -19.82 0.49 12.08
C ARG A 26 -20.64 1.45 11.20
N GLY A 27 -21.85 1.08 10.80
CA GLY A 27 -22.68 1.90 9.90
C GLY A 27 -22.07 2.11 8.50
N VAL A 28 -21.18 1.22 8.06
CA VAL A 28 -20.44 1.38 6.79
C VAL A 28 -21.22 0.75 5.63
N ASN A 29 -21.24 1.44 4.49
CA ASN A 29 -21.86 0.93 3.26
C ASN A 29 -21.08 -0.28 2.69
N ARG A 30 -21.80 -1.36 2.37
CA ARG A 30 -21.21 -2.60 1.84
C ARG A 30 -20.47 -2.39 0.52
N ASN A 31 -21.03 -1.62 -0.40
CA ASN A 31 -20.43 -1.38 -1.70
C ASN A 31 -19.12 -0.60 -1.56
N SER A 32 -19.10 0.49 -0.77
CA SER A 32 -17.87 1.25 -0.56
C SER A 32 -16.79 0.42 0.16
N PHE A 33 -17.19 -0.42 1.11
CA PHE A 33 -16.27 -1.34 1.78
C PHE A 33 -15.61 -2.31 0.78
N ILE A 34 -16.39 -2.95 -0.08
CA ILE A 34 -15.87 -3.90 -1.08
C ILE A 34 -14.98 -3.17 -2.09
N VAL A 35 -15.41 -2.02 -2.61
CA VAL A 35 -14.64 -1.21 -3.56
C VAL A 35 -13.29 -0.82 -2.97
N ASN A 36 -13.27 -0.34 -1.73
CA ASN A 36 -12.03 0.06 -1.05
C ASN A 36 -11.12 -1.14 -0.82
N ALA A 37 -11.65 -2.29 -0.38
CA ALA A 37 -10.87 -3.50 -0.17
C ALA A 37 -10.22 -4.02 -1.47
N VAL A 38 -10.97 -3.98 -2.58
CA VAL A 38 -10.45 -4.38 -3.90
C VAL A 38 -9.37 -3.40 -4.38
N ALA A 39 -9.61 -2.09 -4.27
CA ALA A 39 -8.63 -1.07 -4.64
C ALA A 39 -7.34 -1.19 -3.82
N GLU A 40 -7.45 -1.42 -2.51
CA GLU A 40 -6.31 -1.63 -1.62
C GLU A 40 -5.53 -2.89 -1.99
N LYS A 41 -6.21 -4.00 -2.26
CA LYS A 41 -5.56 -5.25 -2.68
C LYS A 41 -4.82 -5.07 -4.00
N LEU A 42 -5.46 -4.46 -5.01
CA LEU A 42 -4.80 -4.17 -6.30
C LEU A 42 -3.57 -3.29 -6.12
N ARG A 43 -3.65 -2.23 -5.31
CA ARG A 43 -2.52 -1.36 -5.03
C ARG A 43 -1.35 -2.12 -4.42
N ARG A 44 -1.62 -3.02 -3.46
CA ARG A 44 -0.59 -3.86 -2.83
C ARG A 44 0.06 -4.83 -3.82
N GLU A 45 -0.74 -5.49 -4.65
CA GLU A 45 -0.22 -6.41 -5.67
C GLU A 45 0.65 -5.68 -6.71
N MET A 46 0.22 -4.50 -7.17
CA MET A 46 1.02 -3.68 -8.08
C MET A 46 2.33 -3.23 -7.44
N GLN A 47 2.30 -2.82 -6.18
CA GLN A 47 3.50 -2.40 -5.46
C GLN A 47 4.51 -3.56 -5.30
N VAL A 48 4.03 -4.76 -4.95
CA VAL A 48 4.87 -5.96 -4.86
C VAL A 48 5.46 -6.30 -6.22
N LYS A 49 4.64 -6.28 -7.28
CA LYS A 49 5.10 -6.50 -8.65
C LYS A 49 6.20 -5.51 -9.03
N SER A 50 6.00 -4.22 -8.76
CA SER A 50 7.00 -3.19 -9.04
C SER A 50 8.31 -3.46 -8.31
N PHE A 51 8.29 -3.83 -7.03
CA PHE A 51 9.52 -4.17 -6.30
C PHE A 51 10.26 -5.38 -6.87
N ILE A 52 9.53 -6.38 -7.37
CA ILE A 52 10.13 -7.55 -8.02
C ILE A 52 10.75 -7.15 -9.36
N GLU A 53 10.03 -6.35 -10.16
CA GLU A 53 10.49 -5.91 -11.48
C GLU A 53 11.65 -4.93 -11.40
N THR A 54 11.74 -4.10 -10.34
CA THR A 54 12.85 -3.16 -10.16
C THR A 54 14.04 -3.76 -9.43
N ARG A 55 13.97 -5.03 -9.01
CA ARG A 55 15.07 -5.70 -8.32
C ARG A 55 16.27 -5.83 -9.26
N GLY A 56 17.39 -5.23 -8.86
CA GLY A 56 18.62 -5.26 -9.65
C GLY A 56 18.61 -4.34 -10.87
N VAL A 57 17.66 -3.41 -10.97
CA VAL A 57 17.68 -2.34 -11.99
C VAL A 57 18.80 -1.32 -11.72
N LEU A 58 19.22 -1.19 -10.46
CA LEU A 58 20.36 -0.37 -10.07
C LEU A 58 21.52 -1.30 -9.74
N GLU A 59 22.62 -1.12 -10.46
CA GLU A 59 23.91 -1.75 -10.16
C GLU A 59 24.63 -0.99 -9.04
N PRO A 60 25.62 -1.58 -8.36
CA PRO A 60 26.41 -0.90 -7.34
C PRO A 60 27.06 0.41 -7.82
N GLU A 61 27.35 0.53 -9.12
CA GLU A 61 27.88 1.74 -9.74
C GLU A 61 26.84 2.86 -9.85
N ASP A 62 25.55 2.52 -9.92
CA ASP A 62 24.45 3.49 -10.01
C ASP A 62 24.11 4.13 -8.66
N ALA A 63 24.42 3.44 -7.56
CA ALA A 63 24.26 3.95 -6.19
C ALA A 63 25.39 3.46 -5.26
N PRO A 64 26.64 3.97 -5.43
CA PRO A 64 27.81 3.51 -4.67
C PRO A 64 27.66 3.68 -3.16
N GLU A 65 26.90 4.68 -2.71
CA GLU A 65 26.62 4.95 -1.30
C GLU A 65 25.79 3.84 -0.61
N TRP A 66 25.07 3.01 -1.37
CA TRP A 66 24.33 1.85 -0.84
C TRP A 66 25.24 0.67 -0.49
N SER A 67 26.42 0.59 -1.11
CA SER A 67 27.42 -0.45 -0.81
C SER A 67 28.24 -0.13 0.43
N SER A 68 28.37 1.17 0.75
CA SER A 68 29.26 1.69 1.81
C SER A 68 28.54 2.03 3.10
N ASN A 69 27.23 2.29 3.08
CA ASN A 69 26.40 2.44 4.28
C ASN A 69 25.49 1.24 4.43
N THR A 70 25.23 0.82 5.67
CA THR A 70 24.17 -0.14 5.91
C THR A 70 22.81 0.49 5.58
N GLY A 71 21.84 -0.31 5.16
CA GLY A 71 20.48 0.18 4.92
C GLY A 71 19.87 0.87 6.15
N ALA A 72 20.28 0.49 7.36
CA ALA A 72 19.86 1.10 8.60
C ALA A 72 20.38 2.54 8.75
N GLU A 73 21.69 2.77 8.56
CA GLU A 73 22.30 4.10 8.63
C GLU A 73 21.73 5.05 7.57
N TRP A 74 21.43 4.53 6.38
CA TRP A 74 20.80 5.31 5.33
C TRP A 74 19.37 5.75 5.71
N VAL A 75 18.55 4.83 6.22
CA VAL A 75 17.18 5.15 6.69
C VAL A 75 17.20 6.12 7.87
N GLU A 76 18.15 5.96 8.78
CA GLU A 76 18.33 6.88 9.91
C GLU A 76 18.63 8.30 9.44
N LYS A 77 19.59 8.47 8.52
CA LYS A 77 19.92 9.78 7.92
C LYS A 77 18.73 10.43 7.19
N ILE A 78 17.89 9.65 6.50
CA ILE A 78 16.68 10.17 5.84
C ILE A 78 15.68 10.67 6.89
N ARG A 79 15.40 9.86 7.91
CA ARG A 79 14.44 10.20 8.97
C ARG A 79 14.93 11.37 9.83
N GLU A 80 16.24 11.53 9.98
CA GLU A 80 16.84 12.65 10.70
C GLU A 80 16.67 13.96 9.91
N LYS A 81 16.77 13.93 8.58
CA LYS A 81 16.42 15.09 7.73
C LYS A 81 14.94 15.45 7.83
N ASP A 82 14.04 14.48 7.96
CA ASP A 82 12.60 14.72 8.15
C ASP A 82 12.27 15.29 9.54
N ARG A 83 13.17 15.15 10.53
CA ARG A 83 13.01 15.74 11.87
C ARG A 83 13.38 17.21 11.93
N VAL A 84 14.19 17.70 10.99
CA VAL A 84 14.49 19.13 10.89
C VAL A 84 13.32 19.80 10.17
N SER A 85 12.29 20.15 10.94
CA SER A 85 11.24 21.03 10.46
C SER A 85 11.86 22.36 10.03
N PRO A 86 11.52 22.94 8.86
CA PRO A 86 11.94 24.29 8.48
C PRO A 86 11.50 25.40 9.46
N TRP A 87 10.72 25.05 10.48
CA TRP A 87 10.16 25.94 11.49
C TRP A 87 10.87 25.88 12.84
N ASP A 88 11.89 25.02 13.00
CA ASP A 88 12.68 24.95 14.23
C ASP A 88 13.98 25.74 14.04
N ILE A 89 13.89 27.07 14.22
CA ILE A 89 15.02 27.98 14.51
C ILE A 89 15.02 28.27 16.00
#